data_AF-A0A7C9BPB5-F1
#
_entry.id   AF-A0A7C9BPB5-F1
#
_cell.length_a   1.000
_cell.length_b   1.000
_cell.length_c   1.000
_cell.angle_alpha   90.00
_cell.angle_beta   90.00
_cell.angle_gamma   90.00
#
_symmetry.space_group_name_H-M   'P 1'
#
loop_
_entity.id
_entity.type
_entity.pdbx_description
1 polymer ?
#
loop_
_entity_poly.entity_id
_entity_poly.type
_entity_poly.pdbx_seq_one_letter_code
_entity_poly.pdbx_strand_id
1 'polypeptide(L)'
;MKPRRNPVDVAASRYGLRRAIAVFILWSIACELIFHRALGWSTVATPYNLARAGVVLAIGCCFAMIIGRRAEARFRRASGVAA
;
A
#
# COMPACT_ATOMS: atom_id res chain seq x y z
N MET A 1 -1.40 -31.28 -11.71
CA MET A 1 -1.63 -30.28 -12.79
C MET A 1 -1.32 -28.90 -12.24
N LYS A 2 -0.30 -28.21 -12.78
CA LYS A 2 0.03 -26.83 -12.37
C LYS A 2 -1.05 -25.92 -12.96
N PRO A 3 -1.83 -25.15 -12.17
CA PRO A 3 -2.88 -24.32 -12.74
C PRO A 3 -2.25 -23.36 -13.74
N ARG A 4 -2.68 -23.43 -15.01
CA ARG A 4 -2.26 -22.52 -16.08
C ARG A 4 -2.79 -21.14 -15.67
N ARG A 5 -1.95 -20.35 -14.99
CA ARG A 5 -2.30 -19.00 -14.54
C ARG A 5 -2.79 -18.21 -15.75
N ASN A 6 -4.05 -17.80 -15.72
CA ASN A 6 -4.62 -17.00 -16.79
C ASN A 6 -3.82 -15.68 -16.89
N PRO A 7 -3.30 -15.32 -18.08
CA PRO A 7 -2.51 -14.09 -18.24
C PRO A 7 -3.22 -12.84 -17.73
N VAL A 8 -4.57 -12.82 -17.76
CA VAL A 8 -5.36 -11.69 -17.26
C VAL A 8 -5.31 -11.59 -15.72
N ASP A 9 -5.26 -12.69 -14.99
CA ASP A 9 -5.12 -12.68 -13.53
C ASP A 9 -3.73 -12.17 -13.12
N VAL A 10 -2.69 -12.54 -13.88
CA VAL A 10 -1.32 -12.05 -13.65
C VAL A 10 -1.25 -10.54 -13.91
N ALA A 11 -1.90 -10.05 -14.96
CA ALA A 11 -1.98 -8.62 -15.26
C ALA A 11 -2.74 -7.83 -14.18
N ALA A 12 -3.89 -8.36 -13.73
CA ALA A 12 -4.71 -7.75 -12.68
C ALA A 12 -3.94 -7.67 -11.35
N SER A 13 -3.26 -8.75 -10.96
CA SER A 13 -2.44 -8.80 -9.76
C SER A 13 -1.26 -7.82 -9.81
N ARG A 14 -0.57 -7.72 -10.96
CA ARG A 14 0.50 -6.72 -11.17
C ARG A 14 -0.04 -5.29 -11.09
N TYR A 15 -1.24 -5.03 -11.62
CA TYR A 15 -1.87 -3.72 -11.57
C TYR A 15 -2.25 -3.33 -10.13
N GLY A 16 -2.88 -4.25 -9.38
CA GLY A 16 -3.20 -4.07 -7.97
C GLY A 16 -1.96 -3.84 -7.11
N LEU A 17 -0.90 -4.64 -7.33
CA LEU A 17 0.38 -4.50 -6.63
C LEU A 17 1.03 -3.14 -6.90
N ARG A 18 1.09 -2.70 -8.17
CA ARG A 18 1.63 -1.37 -8.53
C ARG A 18 0.87 -0.24 -7.83
N ARG A 19 -0.46 -0.33 -7.76
CA ARG A 19 -1.29 0.65 -7.06
C ARG A 19 -1.10 0.61 -5.55
N ALA A 20 -0.97 -0.57 -4.95
CA ALA A 20 -0.66 -0.71 -3.52
C ALA A 20 0.69 -0.07 -3.19
N ILE A 21 1.73 -0.38 -3.97
CA ILE A 21 3.08 0.18 -3.78
C ILE A 21 3.05 1.71 -3.93
N ALA A 22 2.40 2.24 -4.97
CA ALA A 22 2.31 3.68 -5.18
C ALA A 22 1.62 4.40 -4.00
N VAL A 23 0.52 3.84 -3.48
CA VAL A 23 -0.18 4.39 -2.31
C VAL A 23 0.70 4.30 -1.06
N PHE A 24 1.39 3.19 -0.88
CA PHE A 24 2.29 3.01 0.27
C PHE A 24 3.44 4.02 0.25
N ILE A 25 4.06 4.25 -0.91
CA ILE A 25 5.11 5.27 -1.07
C ILE A 25 4.57 6.66 -0.72
N LEU A 26 3.41 7.03 -1.27
CA LEU A 26 2.79 8.32 -0.99
C LEU A 26 2.47 8.49 0.49
N TRP A 27 1.97 7.43 1.13
CA TRP A 27 1.68 7.40 2.57
C TRP A 27 2.95 7.59 3.40
N SER A 28 4.03 6.88 3.07
CA SER A 28 5.32 7.01 3.76
C SER A 28 5.89 8.43 3.64
N ILE A 29 5.82 9.05 2.46
CA ILE A 29 6.24 10.44 2.27
C ILE A 29 5.38 11.39 3.12
N ALA A 30 4.06 11.20 3.14
CA ALA A 30 3.17 12.02 3.95
C ALA A 30 3.48 11.87 5.46
N CYS A 31 3.76 10.65 5.92
CA CYS A 31 4.18 10.40 7.30
C CYS A 31 5.50 11.08 7.61
N GLU A 32 6.50 10.96 6.73
CA GLU A 32 7.79 11.63 6.87
C GLU A 32 7.62 13.14 7.02
N LEU A 33 6.81 13.77 6.16
CA LEU A 33 6.52 15.20 6.24
C LEU A 33 5.82 15.60 7.55
N ILE A 34 4.89 14.78 8.04
CA ILE A 34 4.18 15.04 9.30
C ILE A 34 5.12 14.89 10.50
N PHE A 35 5.88 13.80 10.58
CA PHE A 35 6.84 13.56 11.66
C PHE A 35 7.97 14.58 11.64
N HIS A 36 8.47 14.93 10.46
CA HIS A 36 9.46 15.99 10.29
C HIS A 36 8.94 17.33 10.82
N ARG A 37 7.69 17.69 10.51
CA ARG A 37 7.11 18.96 10.96
C ARG A 37 6.77 18.96 12.45
N ALA A 38 6.39 17.80 13.00
CA ALA A 38 5.96 17.67 14.39
C ALA A 38 7.12 17.49 15.38
N LEU A 39 8.19 16.80 14.96
CA LEU A 39 9.28 16.40 15.85
C LEU A 39 10.61 17.08 15.49
N GLY A 40 10.83 17.46 14.23
CA GLY A 40 12.13 17.97 13.78
C GLY A 40 13.25 16.92 13.87
N TRP A 41 14.32 17.06 13.10
CA TRP A 41 15.42 16.07 13.07
C TRP A 41 16.21 15.99 14.39
N SER A 42 16.02 16.97 15.28
CA SER A 42 16.80 17.14 16.51
C SER A 42 16.13 16.59 17.77
N THR A 43 14.91 16.06 17.71
CA THR A 43 14.27 15.48 18.89
C THR A 43 14.70 14.03 19.09
N VAL A 44 15.08 13.70 20.31
CA VAL A 44 15.45 12.33 20.70
C VAL A 44 14.26 11.40 20.47
N ALA A 45 14.47 10.36 19.67
CA ALA A 45 13.45 9.37 19.37
C ALA A 45 13.07 8.61 20.65
N THR A 46 11.96 9.00 21.28
CA THR A 46 11.44 8.26 22.43
C THR A 46 10.86 6.92 21.98
N PRO A 47 10.87 5.88 22.83
CA PRO A 47 10.26 4.59 22.50
C PRO A 47 8.78 4.71 22.12
N TYR A 48 8.08 5.66 22.73
CA TYR A 48 6.69 6.00 22.41
C TYR A 48 6.52 6.54 20.98
N ASN A 49 7.42 7.43 20.54
CA ASN A 49 7.40 7.96 19.16
C ASN A 49 7.70 6.85 18.14
N LEU A 50 8.63 5.94 18.46
CA LEU A 50 8.96 4.79 17.62
C LEU A 50 7.76 3.84 17.47
N ALA A 51 7.08 3.53 18.58
CA ALA A 51 5.87 2.72 18.58
C ALA A 51 4.75 3.37 17.75
N ARG A 52 4.54 4.69 17.89
CA ARG A 52 3.55 5.44 17.12
C ARG A 52 3.87 5.42 15.63
N ALA A 53 5.12 5.61 15.23
CA ALA A 53 5.54 5.53 13.84
C ALA A 53 5.30 4.12 13.26
N GLY A 54 5.62 3.07 14.03
CA GLY A 54 5.34 1.68 13.65
C GLY A 54 3.85 1.41 13.43
N VAL A 55 2.98 1.91 14.32
CA VAL A 55 1.52 1.78 14.18
C VAL A 55 1.02 2.51 12.92
N VAL A 56 1.51 3.73 12.66
CA VAL A 56 1.11 4.51 11.49
C VAL A 56 1.56 3.84 10.18
N LEU A 57 2.75 3.22 10.16
CA LEU A 57 3.22 2.41 9.03
C LEU A 57 2.36 1.16 8.80
N ALA A 58 2.00 0.45 9.88
CA ALA A 58 1.12 -0.72 9.79
C ALA A 58 -0.26 -0.37 9.22
N ILE A 59 -0.84 0.75 9.66
CA ILE A 59 -2.09 1.28 9.11
C ILE A 59 -1.94 1.61 7.62
N GLY A 60 -0.84 2.28 7.24
CA GLY A 60 -0.52 2.60 5.84
C GLY A 60 -0.44 1.36 4.95
N CYS A 61 0.22 0.30 5.41
CA CYS A 61 0.29 -1.00 4.74
C CYS A 61 -1.11 -1.59 4.51
N CYS A 62 -1.96 -1.60 5.54
CA CYS A 62 -3.33 -2.11 5.42
C CYS A 62 -4.14 -1.34 4.37
N PHE A 63 -4.12 0.00 4.41
CA PHE A 63 -4.80 0.83 3.43
C PHE A 63 -4.28 0.63 2.01
N ALA A 64 -2.96 0.55 1.84
CA ALA A 64 -2.32 0.27 0.55
C ALA A 64 -2.77 -1.08 -0.02
N MET A 65 -2.84 -2.13 0.80
CA MET A 65 -3.35 -3.44 0.38
C MET A 65 -4.83 -3.42 0.00
N ILE A 66 -5.67 -2.70 0.76
CA ILE A 66 -7.10 -2.57 0.45
C ILE A 66 -7.29 -1.87 -0.91
N ILE A 67 -6.56 -0.77 -1.15
CA ILE A 67 -6.64 -0.04 -2.42
C ILE A 67 -6.09 -0.89 -3.57
N GLY A 68 -4.99 -1.61 -3.36
CA GLY A 68 -4.44 -2.55 -4.33
C GLY A 68 -5.45 -3.63 -4.73
N ARG A 69 -6.09 -4.27 -3.76
CA ARG A 69 -7.16 -5.27 -4.00
C ARG A 69 -8.37 -4.67 -4.71
N ARG A 70 -8.77 -3.45 -4.35
CA ARG A 70 -9.86 -2.74 -5.06
C ARG A 70 -9.49 -2.43 -6.52
N ALA A 71 -8.24 -2.02 -6.77
CA ALA A 71 -7.75 -1.74 -8.11
C ALA A 71 -7.68 -3.02 -8.96
N GLU A 72 -7.23 -4.13 -8.37
CA GLU A 72 -7.26 -5.45 -9.00
C GLU A 72 -8.70 -5.89 -9.35
N ALA A 73 -9.64 -5.76 -8.41
CA ALA A 73 -11.05 -6.09 -8.66
C ALA A 73 -11.67 -5.22 -9.76
N ARG A 74 -11.33 -3.93 -9.81
CA ARG A 74 -11.77 -3.02 -10.88
C ARG A 74 -11.18 -3.41 -12.24
N PHE A 75 -9.93 -3.84 -12.29
CA PHE A 75 -9.30 -4.31 -13.52
C PHE A 75 -9.95 -5.60 -14.03
N ARG A 76 -10.22 -6.57 -13.14
CA ARG A 76 -10.93 -7.81 -13.51
C ARG A 76 -12.34 -7.56 -14.06
N ARG A 77 -13.07 -6.59 -13.50
CA ARG A 77 -14.38 -6.14 -14.01
C ARG A 77 -14.28 -5.46 -15.37
N ALA A 78 -13.29 -4.59 -15.57
CA ALA A 78 -13.09 -3.89 -16.84
C ALA A 78 -12.65 -4.82 -17.99
N SER A 79 -11.93 -5.89 -17.67
CA SER A 79 -11.44 -6.87 -18.65
C SER A 79 -12.46 -7.96 -19.01
N GLY A 80 -13.70 -7.89 -18.52
CA GLY A 80 -14.75 -8.88 -18.81
C GLY A 80 -14.49 -10.28 -18.25
N VAL A 81 -13.52 -10.42 -17.33
CA VAL A 81 -13.18 -11.71 -16.69
C VAL A 81 -14.09 -12.01 -15.50
N ALA A 82 -14.72 -10.98 -14.93
CA ALA A 82 -15.81 -11.12 -13.98
C ALA A 82 -17.14 -10.87 -14.71
N ALA A 83 -17.65 -11.89 -15.39
CA ALA A 83 -19.05 -12.03 -15.76
C ALA A 83 -19.62 -13.23 -15.02
#